data_AF-A0A162I3M7-F1
#
_entry.id   AF-A0A162I3M7-F1
#
_cell.length_a   1.000
_cell.length_b   1.000
_cell.length_c   1.000
_cell.angle_alpha   90.00
_cell.angle_beta   90.00
_cell.angle_gamma   90.00
#
_symmetry.space_group_name_H-M   'P 1'
#
loop_
_entity.id
_entity.type
_entity.pdbx_description
1 polymer ?
#
loop_
_entity_poly.entity_id
_entity_poly.type
_entity_poly.pdbx_seq_one_letter_code
_entity_poly.pdbx_strand_id
1 'polypeptide(L)'
;LLAFSLVDTLARQGDSTEIFRYAAGGFRDFTRIASSDPVMWHDIFRENKAALLQALDQFSDGIGRFRQAVENEDSDALMGIMTRANTARAHFLAMNGRTSYTRAHHVQCAGDDVTMTDSNDAGRNPTFVVTPGGQLQGRLRVPGDKSMSHRSIMLGSLAEGVTQVEGFLEGEDALATLQAFRDMGVVIEGPHNGQVTIHGVGLHGLKAPGKALYMGNSGTSMRLLTGLLAGQAFDVELTGDASLSKRPMERVAKPLREMGAQITTGEQGRPPVRIRGGQPLKGFHYDLPMASAQVKSAVLLGGLYAEGETSVTEPAPTRDHTERMLGGFGYEVRRDGPTSALTGGGTLSAGSLEVPADISSAAFFLVGASIAADSEVTLPHVGINPTRTGVIDILKLMGADIRLENQRDAGGEPVADLVVKAAPLKGIEIPEALVPLAIDEFPAIFIAAACAEGETILRGAEELRVKESDRIQVMADGLAALGVSHEVFEDGIRITGGEFGGGEVQSHGDHRIAMSFAMAALRATGPITIHDCANVATSFPGFAQLATHAGLKLEVK
;
A
#
# COMPACT_ATOMS: atom_id res chain seq x y z
N LEU A 1 -2.91 16.11 -34.79
CA LEU A 1 -3.02 17.48 -34.24
C LEU A 1 -1.65 18.05 -33.88
N LEU A 2 -1.03 17.60 -32.79
CA LEU A 2 0.26 18.14 -32.31
C LEU A 2 1.39 18.04 -33.33
N ALA A 3 1.51 16.91 -34.04
CA ALA A 3 2.48 16.74 -35.12
C ALA A 3 2.31 17.77 -36.25
N PHE A 4 1.07 17.98 -36.73
CA PHE A 4 0.77 18.97 -37.78
C PHE A 4 1.04 20.40 -37.31
N SER A 5 0.62 20.76 -36.09
CA SER A 5 0.84 22.10 -35.51
C SER A 5 2.33 22.40 -35.30
N LEU A 6 3.09 21.42 -34.79
CA LEU A 6 4.53 21.57 -34.57
C LEU A 6 5.28 21.73 -35.89
N VAL A 7 4.99 20.90 -36.89
CA VAL A 7 5.64 20.98 -38.21
C VAL A 7 5.28 22.28 -38.93
N ASP A 8 4.02 22.72 -38.90
CA ASP A 8 3.60 24.01 -39.47
C ASP A 8 4.26 25.22 -38.76
N THR A 9 4.38 25.16 -37.42
CA THR A 9 5.09 26.19 -36.65
C THR A 9 6.56 26.29 -37.04
N LEU A 10 7.25 25.15 -37.14
CA LEU A 10 8.65 25.09 -37.55
C LEU A 10 8.86 25.51 -39.01
N ALA A 11 7.94 25.16 -39.91
CA ALA A 11 7.99 25.56 -41.31
C ALA A 11 7.92 27.09 -41.48
N ARG A 12 7.23 27.79 -40.59
CA ARG A 12 7.10 29.25 -40.60
C ARG A 12 8.32 29.99 -40.04
N GLN A 13 9.23 29.30 -39.35
CA GLN A 13 10.41 29.91 -38.69
C GLN A 13 11.64 30.07 -39.61
N GLY A 14 11.55 29.77 -40.91
CA GLY A 14 12.58 30.10 -41.91
C GLY A 14 13.81 29.18 -41.96
N ASP A 15 14.14 28.48 -40.87
CA ASP A 15 15.30 27.56 -40.76
C ASP A 15 14.91 26.06 -40.86
N SER A 16 14.02 25.74 -41.81
CA SER A 16 13.34 24.43 -41.88
C SER A 16 14.20 23.25 -42.35
N THR A 17 15.41 23.48 -42.88
CA THR A 17 16.21 22.44 -43.56
C THR A 17 17.16 21.65 -42.64
N GLU A 18 17.53 22.19 -41.47
CA GLU A 18 18.48 21.52 -40.55
C GLU A 18 17.76 20.76 -39.42
N ILE A 19 16.58 21.21 -38.99
CA ILE A 19 15.87 20.71 -37.79
C ILE A 19 15.51 19.22 -37.90
N PHE A 20 15.05 18.75 -39.07
CA PHE A 20 14.67 17.34 -39.26
C PHE A 20 15.85 16.42 -39.60
N ARG A 21 17.02 17.01 -39.90
CA ARG A 21 18.25 16.28 -40.24
C ARG A 21 18.99 15.82 -38.96
N TYR A 22 18.91 16.60 -37.90
CA TYR A 22 19.52 16.32 -36.59
C TYR A 22 18.51 15.94 -35.49
N ALA A 23 17.23 15.86 -35.80
CA ALA A 23 16.20 15.44 -34.86
C ALA A 23 16.43 13.99 -34.38
N ALA A 24 16.36 13.79 -33.06
CA ALA A 24 16.37 12.46 -32.44
C ALA A 24 15.25 11.57 -33.00
N GLY A 25 15.46 10.24 -32.99
CA GLY A 25 14.54 9.26 -33.62
C GLY A 25 13.07 9.44 -33.21
N GLY A 26 12.80 9.63 -31.91
CA GLY A 26 11.43 9.83 -31.41
C GLY A 26 10.72 11.08 -31.94
N PHE A 27 11.46 12.15 -32.24
CA PHE A 27 10.90 13.36 -32.84
C PHE A 27 10.49 13.12 -34.30
N ARG A 28 11.29 12.35 -35.05
CA ARG A 28 10.99 11.96 -36.43
C ARG A 28 9.75 11.07 -36.50
N ASP A 29 9.63 10.12 -35.59
CA ASP A 29 8.48 9.22 -35.52
C ASP A 29 7.18 9.95 -35.16
N PHE A 30 7.24 10.86 -34.18
CA PHE A 30 6.10 11.70 -33.80
C PHE A 30 5.62 12.60 -34.95
N THR A 31 6.54 13.21 -35.69
CA THR A 31 6.21 14.14 -36.78
C THR A 31 5.84 13.45 -38.09
N ARG A 32 6.09 12.14 -38.23
CA ARG A 32 5.73 11.34 -39.42
C ARG A 32 4.26 11.44 -39.81
N ILE A 33 3.35 11.62 -38.86
CA ILE A 33 1.92 11.76 -39.16
C ILE A 33 1.66 13.01 -40.03
N ALA A 34 2.46 14.07 -39.89
CA ALA A 34 2.29 15.30 -40.67
C ALA A 34 2.66 15.15 -42.16
N SER A 35 3.30 14.04 -42.57
CA SER A 35 3.57 13.74 -43.99
C SER A 35 2.46 12.92 -44.67
N SER A 36 1.33 12.69 -43.99
CA SER A 36 0.20 11.93 -44.51
C SER A 36 -0.70 12.79 -45.42
N ASP A 37 -1.62 12.15 -46.16
CA ASP A 37 -2.54 12.84 -47.08
C ASP A 37 -3.38 13.93 -46.37
N PRO A 38 -3.24 15.22 -46.74
CA PRO A 38 -3.99 16.31 -46.14
C PRO A 38 -5.52 16.23 -46.35
N VAL A 39 -5.98 15.63 -47.46
CA VAL A 39 -7.41 15.50 -47.79
C VAL A 39 -8.08 14.52 -46.82
N MET A 40 -7.43 13.39 -46.55
CA MET A 40 -7.91 12.41 -45.58
C MET A 40 -8.02 13.01 -44.17
N TRP A 41 -7.00 13.75 -43.73
CA TRP A 41 -7.00 14.38 -42.41
C TRP A 41 -7.99 15.55 -42.30
N HIS A 42 -8.26 16.27 -43.39
CA HIS A 42 -9.30 17.29 -43.44
C HIS A 42 -10.67 16.69 -43.09
N ASP A 43 -11.04 15.57 -43.71
CA ASP A 43 -12.34 14.93 -43.48
C ASP A 43 -12.43 14.35 -42.07
N ILE A 44 -11.36 13.69 -41.58
CA ILE A 44 -11.28 13.20 -40.19
C ILE A 44 -11.46 14.34 -39.18
N PHE A 45 -10.79 15.48 -39.37
CA PHE A 45 -10.92 16.62 -38.46
C PHE A 45 -12.32 17.25 -38.52
N ARG A 46 -12.93 17.26 -39.70
CA ARG A 46 -14.29 17.79 -39.88
C ARG A 46 -15.34 16.91 -39.19
N GLU A 47 -15.22 15.59 -39.30
CA GLU A 47 -16.11 14.64 -38.63
C GLU A 47 -15.92 14.63 -37.11
N ASN A 48 -14.70 14.86 -36.62
CA ASN A 48 -14.36 14.83 -35.19
C ASN A 48 -14.27 16.23 -34.55
N LYS A 49 -14.89 17.24 -35.15
CA LYS A 49 -14.72 18.67 -34.79
C LYS A 49 -14.84 18.94 -33.29
N ALA A 50 -15.88 18.43 -32.63
CA ALA A 50 -16.13 18.73 -31.22
C ALA A 50 -15.02 18.18 -30.30
N ALA A 51 -14.65 16.91 -30.47
CA ALA A 51 -13.57 16.28 -29.71
C ALA A 51 -12.21 16.94 -30.01
N LEU A 52 -12.00 17.34 -31.26
CA LEU A 52 -10.79 18.02 -31.71
C LEU A 52 -10.63 19.40 -31.05
N LEU A 53 -11.69 20.20 -30.99
CA LEU A 53 -11.68 21.50 -30.31
C LEU A 53 -11.42 21.33 -28.81
N GLN A 54 -12.09 20.39 -28.15
CA GLN A 54 -11.86 20.10 -26.74
C GLN A 54 -10.40 19.69 -26.45
N ALA A 55 -9.81 18.85 -27.30
CA ALA A 55 -8.41 18.44 -27.15
C ALA A 55 -7.42 19.61 -27.38
N LEU A 56 -7.72 20.51 -28.33
CA LEU A 56 -6.92 21.71 -28.57
C LEU A 56 -6.99 22.69 -27.41
N ASP A 57 -8.15 22.88 -26.80
CA ASP A 57 -8.33 23.73 -25.62
C ASP A 57 -7.50 23.19 -24.44
N GLN A 58 -7.63 21.89 -24.14
CA GLN A 58 -6.85 21.23 -23.08
C GLN A 58 -5.34 21.34 -23.29
N PHE A 59 -4.87 21.19 -24.54
CA PHE A 59 -3.45 21.33 -24.86
C PHE A 59 -2.99 22.78 -24.70
N SER A 60 -3.78 23.74 -25.19
CA SER A 60 -3.49 25.17 -25.08
C SER A 60 -3.43 25.62 -23.63
N ASP A 61 -4.35 25.15 -22.78
CA ASP A 61 -4.33 25.38 -21.33
C ASP A 61 -3.10 24.77 -20.66
N GLY A 62 -2.67 23.57 -21.09
CA GLY A 62 -1.44 22.94 -20.65
C GLY A 62 -0.20 23.79 -20.94
N ILE A 63 -0.06 24.26 -22.19
CA ILE A 63 1.03 25.14 -22.62
C ILE A 63 0.96 26.50 -21.91
N GLY A 64 -0.24 27.06 -21.74
CA GLY A 64 -0.45 28.31 -21.02
C GLY A 64 0.02 28.22 -19.56
N ARG A 65 -0.31 27.12 -18.86
CA ARG A 65 0.20 26.87 -17.51
C ARG A 65 1.72 26.72 -17.46
N PHE A 66 2.31 26.02 -18.42
CA PHE A 66 3.77 25.88 -18.49
C PHE A 66 4.45 27.23 -18.76
N ARG A 67 3.91 28.03 -19.70
CA ARG A 67 4.37 29.39 -19.99
C ARG A 67 4.31 30.27 -18.75
N GLN A 68 3.20 30.26 -18.03
CA GLN A 68 3.04 31.06 -16.80
C GLN A 68 4.05 30.66 -15.73
N ALA A 69 4.30 29.36 -15.55
CA ALA A 69 5.30 28.87 -14.60
C ALA A 69 6.71 29.35 -14.96
N VAL A 70 7.06 29.35 -16.25
CA VAL A 70 8.33 29.92 -16.75
C VAL A 70 8.40 31.43 -16.53
N GLU A 71 7.35 32.18 -16.91
CA GLU A 71 7.32 33.64 -16.77
C GLU A 71 7.42 34.11 -15.32
N ASN A 72 6.87 33.32 -14.39
CA ASN A 72 6.87 33.63 -12.96
C ASN A 72 8.10 33.08 -12.22
N GLU A 73 9.00 32.37 -12.91
CA GLU A 73 10.12 31.63 -12.28
C GLU A 73 9.63 30.67 -11.17
N ASP A 74 8.43 30.11 -11.33
CA ASP A 74 7.76 29.26 -10.34
C ASP A 74 8.30 27.82 -10.42
N SER A 75 9.34 27.57 -9.63
CA SER A 75 10.03 26.28 -9.56
C SER A 75 9.10 25.12 -9.22
N ASP A 76 8.14 25.32 -8.31
CA ASP A 76 7.23 24.27 -7.85
C ASP A 76 6.24 23.89 -8.96
N ALA A 77 5.70 24.89 -9.66
CA ALA A 77 4.84 24.64 -10.80
C ALA A 77 5.58 23.93 -11.94
N LEU A 78 6.83 24.32 -12.23
CA LEU A 78 7.68 23.69 -13.24
C LEU A 78 7.96 22.22 -12.88
N MET A 79 8.43 21.97 -11.67
CA MET A 79 8.71 20.62 -11.18
C MET A 79 7.44 19.76 -11.21
N GLY A 80 6.32 20.31 -10.76
CA GLY A 80 5.02 19.63 -10.80
C GLY A 80 4.59 19.23 -12.21
N ILE A 81 4.79 20.10 -13.22
CA ILE A 81 4.46 19.76 -14.61
C ILE A 81 5.36 18.63 -15.13
N MET A 82 6.66 18.70 -14.88
CA MET A 82 7.63 17.69 -15.34
C MET A 82 7.42 16.33 -14.66
N THR A 83 7.22 16.31 -13.35
CA THR A 83 6.97 15.10 -12.57
C THR A 83 5.67 14.41 -12.98
N ARG A 84 4.59 15.18 -13.22
CA ARG A 84 3.33 14.63 -13.75
C ARG A 84 3.51 14.05 -15.15
N ALA A 85 4.25 14.71 -16.03
CA ALA A 85 4.52 14.22 -17.37
C ALA A 85 5.33 12.90 -17.35
N ASN A 86 6.35 12.82 -16.50
CA ASN A 86 7.15 11.60 -16.32
C ASN A 86 6.29 10.45 -15.78
N THR A 87 5.51 10.70 -14.72
CA THR A 87 4.62 9.70 -14.12
C THR A 87 3.56 9.21 -15.11
N ALA A 88 2.92 10.11 -15.85
CA ALA A 88 1.94 9.74 -16.86
C ALA A 88 2.54 8.84 -17.94
N ARG A 89 3.77 9.13 -18.39
CA ARG A 89 4.51 8.28 -19.35
C ARG A 89 4.77 6.89 -18.77
N ALA A 90 5.26 6.80 -17.54
CA ALA A 90 5.49 5.51 -16.87
C ALA A 90 4.20 4.68 -16.80
N HIS A 91 3.09 5.32 -16.43
CA HIS A 91 1.76 4.69 -16.38
C HIS A 91 1.28 4.20 -17.76
N PHE A 92 1.45 5.00 -18.82
CA PHE A 92 1.08 4.58 -20.19
C PHE A 92 1.91 3.39 -20.68
N LEU A 93 3.20 3.34 -20.35
CA LEU A 93 4.06 2.20 -20.67
C LEU A 93 3.62 0.94 -19.92
N ALA A 94 3.28 1.07 -18.64
CA ALA A 94 2.73 -0.03 -17.83
C ALA A 94 1.43 -0.59 -18.43
N MET A 95 0.51 0.29 -18.84
CA MET A 95 -0.77 -0.09 -19.46
C MET A 95 -0.57 -0.82 -20.79
N ASN A 96 0.31 -0.32 -21.66
CA ASN A 96 0.58 -0.94 -22.96
C ASN A 96 1.31 -2.28 -22.84
N GLY A 97 2.10 -2.48 -21.78
CA GLY A 97 2.76 -3.74 -21.46
C GLY A 97 1.91 -4.74 -20.67
N ARG A 98 0.66 -4.42 -20.30
CA ARG A 98 -0.14 -5.17 -19.32
C ARG A 98 0.67 -5.55 -18.06
N THR A 99 1.53 -4.63 -17.61
CA THR A 99 2.50 -4.90 -16.55
C THR A 99 2.13 -4.13 -15.28
N SER A 100 2.39 -4.71 -14.10
CA SER A 100 2.17 -4.06 -12.81
C SER A 100 2.94 -2.74 -12.67
N TYR A 101 2.40 -1.79 -11.90
CA TYR A 101 2.95 -0.45 -11.72
C TYR A 101 4.41 -0.48 -11.21
N THR A 102 4.74 -1.42 -10.33
CA THR A 102 6.10 -1.68 -9.81
C THR A 102 7.09 -2.09 -10.90
N ARG A 103 6.68 -2.96 -11.83
CA ARG A 103 7.57 -3.44 -12.90
C ARG A 103 7.87 -2.36 -13.93
N ALA A 104 6.92 -1.49 -14.23
CA ALA A 104 7.15 -0.35 -15.11
C ALA A 104 8.08 0.71 -14.49
N HIS A 105 7.98 0.95 -13.17
CA HIS A 105 8.82 1.90 -12.46
C HIS A 105 10.29 1.43 -12.35
N HIS A 106 10.53 0.13 -12.13
CA HIS A 106 11.87 -0.46 -12.10
C HIS A 106 12.58 -0.42 -13.46
N VAL A 107 11.87 -0.65 -14.56
CA VAL A 107 12.44 -0.63 -15.93
C VAL A 107 12.96 0.76 -16.33
N GLN A 108 12.40 1.84 -15.78
CA GLN A 108 12.86 3.20 -16.06
C GLN A 108 14.07 3.66 -15.22
N CYS A 109 14.31 3.03 -14.05
CA CYS A 109 15.40 3.41 -13.14
C CYS A 109 16.71 2.64 -13.39
N ALA A 110 16.64 1.47 -14.03
CA ALA A 110 17.81 0.74 -14.50
C ALA A 110 18.14 1.21 -15.93
N GLY A 111 19.21 1.99 -16.09
CA GLY A 111 19.70 2.39 -17.41
C GLY A 111 20.01 1.17 -18.29
N ASP A 112 19.47 1.19 -19.51
CA ASP A 112 19.85 0.49 -20.76
C ASP A 112 20.58 -0.89 -20.73
N ASP A 113 20.42 -1.73 -19.72
CA ASP A 113 21.04 -3.06 -19.71
C ASP A 113 20.19 -4.17 -19.07
N VAL A 114 18.86 -4.09 -19.20
CA VAL A 114 17.98 -5.24 -18.96
C VAL A 114 17.56 -5.80 -20.31
N THR A 115 18.25 -6.86 -20.75
CA THR A 115 17.81 -7.69 -21.87
C THR A 115 16.37 -8.12 -21.63
N MET A 116 15.46 -7.61 -22.46
CA MET A 116 14.09 -8.08 -22.58
C MET A 116 14.14 -9.56 -22.99
N THR A 117 14.08 -10.47 -22.03
CA THR A 117 13.67 -11.84 -22.32
C THR A 117 12.17 -11.81 -22.55
N ASP A 118 11.78 -11.94 -23.82
CA ASP A 118 10.41 -12.23 -24.25
C ASP A 118 9.93 -13.54 -23.60
N SER A 119 9.40 -13.46 -22.38
CA SER A 119 8.63 -14.55 -21.77
C SER A 119 7.15 -14.28 -22.03
N ASN A 120 6.61 -15.04 -22.97
CA ASN A 120 5.21 -15.10 -23.42
C ASN A 120 4.19 -15.53 -22.33
N ASP A 121 4.47 -15.33 -21.04
CA ASP A 121 3.68 -15.87 -19.91
C ASP A 121 2.88 -14.79 -19.15
N ALA A 122 2.38 -13.78 -19.88
CA ALA A 122 1.64 -12.64 -19.33
C ALA A 122 0.20 -12.98 -18.85
N GLY A 123 -0.04 -14.21 -18.38
CA GLY A 123 -1.36 -14.69 -17.97
C GLY A 123 -1.38 -15.75 -16.85
N ARG A 124 -0.24 -16.16 -16.30
CA ARG A 124 -0.21 -17.11 -15.16
C ARG A 124 0.15 -16.39 -13.85
N ASN A 125 -0.67 -16.58 -12.82
CA ASN A 125 -0.29 -16.17 -11.47
C ASN A 125 0.91 -17.02 -11.02
N PRO A 126 1.97 -16.39 -10.50
CA PRO A 126 3.18 -17.10 -10.13
C PRO A 126 2.88 -18.13 -9.03
N THR A 127 3.61 -19.23 -9.08
CA THR A 127 3.56 -20.30 -8.09
C THR A 127 4.91 -20.35 -7.37
N PHE A 128 4.90 -20.43 -6.04
CA PHE A 128 6.12 -20.68 -5.28
C PHE A 128 6.28 -22.19 -5.09
N VAL A 129 7.44 -22.73 -5.46
CA VAL A 129 7.82 -24.11 -5.16
C VAL A 129 8.94 -24.06 -4.15
N VAL A 130 8.69 -24.56 -2.94
CA VAL A 130 9.64 -24.49 -1.83
C VAL A 130 10.08 -25.89 -1.43
N THR A 131 11.38 -26.14 -1.51
CA THR A 131 11.99 -27.43 -1.17
C THR A 131 12.18 -27.53 0.34
N PRO A 132 11.98 -28.72 0.95
CA PRO A 132 12.05 -28.87 2.40
C PRO A 132 13.45 -28.61 2.97
N GLY A 133 13.45 -28.13 4.23
CA GLY A 133 14.63 -27.88 5.03
C GLY A 133 15.38 -26.59 4.66
N GLY A 134 16.56 -26.43 5.26
CA GLY A 134 17.32 -25.18 5.24
C GLY A 134 17.38 -24.55 6.62
N GLN A 135 18.11 -23.44 6.72
CA GLN A 135 18.23 -22.63 7.92
C GLN A 135 18.19 -21.16 7.49
N LEU A 136 17.62 -20.30 8.34
CA LEU A 136 17.62 -18.87 8.08
C LEU A 136 18.79 -18.19 8.80
N GLN A 137 19.57 -17.42 8.05
CA GLN A 137 20.79 -16.79 8.54
C GLN A 137 20.91 -15.35 8.04
N GLY A 138 21.58 -14.52 8.84
CA GLY A 138 22.06 -13.20 8.43
C GLY A 138 21.22 -12.03 8.90
N ARG A 139 21.54 -10.85 8.35
CA ARG A 139 20.88 -9.57 8.68
C ARG A 139 19.97 -9.16 7.53
N LEU A 140 18.66 -9.20 7.75
CA LEU A 140 17.64 -9.06 6.69
C LEU A 140 16.82 -7.79 6.92
N ARG A 141 16.90 -6.82 6.01
CA ARG A 141 16.04 -5.62 6.07
C ARG A 141 14.74 -5.92 5.31
N VAL A 142 13.62 -5.99 6.04
CA VAL A 142 12.29 -6.11 5.43
C VAL A 142 11.78 -4.73 4.96
N PRO A 143 10.78 -4.68 4.06
CA PRO A 143 10.19 -3.43 3.58
C PRO A 143 9.56 -2.59 4.69
N GLY A 144 9.31 -1.32 4.38
CA GLY A 144 8.69 -0.38 5.32
C GLY A 144 7.25 -0.72 5.69
N ASP A 145 6.81 -0.20 6.83
CA ASP A 145 5.44 -0.35 7.32
C ASP A 145 4.43 0.21 6.31
N LYS A 146 3.55 -0.69 5.84
CA LYS A 146 2.49 -0.37 4.87
C LYS A 146 1.54 0.70 5.40
N SER A 147 1.14 0.59 6.66
CA SER A 147 0.15 1.49 7.29
C SER A 147 0.70 2.91 7.45
N MET A 148 1.98 3.03 7.82
CA MET A 148 2.68 4.30 7.87
C MET A 148 2.99 4.87 6.50
N SER A 149 3.35 4.03 5.52
CA SER A 149 3.57 4.47 4.13
C SER A 149 2.34 5.18 3.58
N HIS A 150 1.13 4.64 3.76
CA HIS A 150 -0.12 5.33 3.38
C HIS A 150 -0.28 6.70 4.06
N ARG A 151 -0.06 6.75 5.38
CA ARG A 151 -0.24 7.96 6.17
C ARG A 151 0.82 9.03 5.90
N SER A 152 2.04 8.63 5.56
CA SER A 152 3.12 9.54 5.19
C SER A 152 2.73 10.38 3.96
N ILE A 153 2.15 9.72 2.94
CA ILE A 153 1.63 10.38 1.75
C ILE A 153 0.44 11.28 2.11
N MET A 154 -0.52 10.77 2.88
CA MET A 154 -1.73 11.51 3.23
C MET A 154 -1.41 12.79 4.02
N LEU A 155 -0.63 12.67 5.09
CA LEU A 155 -0.31 13.78 5.98
C LEU A 155 0.73 14.71 5.37
N GLY A 156 1.76 14.18 4.70
CA GLY A 156 2.74 14.98 3.97
C GLY A 156 2.10 15.84 2.88
N SER A 157 1.08 15.32 2.20
CA SER A 157 0.34 16.07 1.18
C SER A 157 -0.47 17.23 1.78
N LEU A 158 -0.98 17.08 3.00
CA LEU A 158 -1.79 18.10 3.68
C LEU A 158 -0.96 19.05 4.55
N ALA A 159 0.35 18.80 4.69
CA ALA A 159 1.25 19.61 5.47
C ALA A 159 1.63 20.93 4.76
N GLU A 160 2.06 21.91 5.55
CA GLU A 160 2.73 23.11 5.07
C GLU A 160 4.23 22.83 4.95
N GLY A 161 4.77 22.95 3.73
CA GLY A 161 6.19 22.73 3.42
C GLY A 161 6.48 21.40 2.73
N VAL A 162 7.74 20.96 2.78
CA VAL A 162 8.23 19.76 2.08
C VAL A 162 8.47 18.63 3.08
N THR A 163 7.82 17.49 2.89
CA THR A 163 8.03 16.28 3.68
C THR A 163 8.98 15.33 2.96
N GLN A 164 10.02 14.88 3.65
CA GLN A 164 10.94 13.85 3.16
C GLN A 164 10.66 12.54 3.87
N VAL A 165 10.34 11.49 3.12
CA VAL A 165 10.04 10.17 3.65
C VAL A 165 11.15 9.21 3.25
N GLU A 166 11.69 8.49 4.23
CA GLU A 166 12.60 7.37 4.03
C GLU A 166 11.95 6.05 4.44
N GLY A 167 12.36 4.94 3.84
CA GLY A 167 11.80 3.62 4.16
C GLY A 167 10.37 3.38 3.63
N PHE A 168 9.89 4.19 2.69
CA PHE A 168 8.56 4.03 2.08
C PHE A 168 8.39 2.66 1.42
N LEU A 169 7.24 2.01 1.65
CA LEU A 169 6.88 0.77 0.98
C LEU A 169 6.44 1.02 -0.46
N GLU A 170 7.22 0.55 -1.44
CA GLU A 170 6.88 0.61 -2.87
C GLU A 170 5.91 -0.51 -3.31
N GLY A 171 4.88 -0.76 -2.49
CA GLY A 171 3.81 -1.72 -2.77
C GLY A 171 2.66 -1.09 -3.54
N GLU A 172 1.94 -1.89 -4.35
CA GLU A 172 0.86 -1.42 -5.22
C GLU A 172 -0.19 -0.59 -4.47
N ASP A 173 -0.51 -0.97 -3.23
CA ASP A 173 -1.47 -0.25 -2.39
C ASP A 173 -0.99 1.16 -2.03
N ALA A 174 0.27 1.30 -1.61
CA ALA A 174 0.84 2.59 -1.23
C ALA A 174 1.04 3.49 -2.45
N LEU A 175 1.39 2.90 -3.60
CA LEU A 175 1.47 3.58 -4.88
C LEU A 175 0.10 4.08 -5.36
N ALA A 176 -0.98 3.35 -5.10
CA ALA A 176 -2.35 3.81 -5.37
C ALA A 176 -2.72 5.05 -4.53
N THR A 177 -2.31 5.10 -3.25
CA THR A 177 -2.45 6.33 -2.43
C THR A 177 -1.67 7.48 -3.05
N LEU A 178 -0.40 7.25 -3.37
CA LEU A 178 0.49 8.26 -3.96
C LEU A 178 -0.09 8.82 -5.26
N GLN A 179 -0.57 7.96 -6.14
CA GLN A 179 -1.21 8.38 -7.39
C GLN A 179 -2.47 9.21 -7.13
N ALA A 180 -3.27 8.87 -6.13
CA ALA A 180 -4.47 9.63 -5.78
C ALA A 180 -4.15 11.08 -5.40
N PHE A 181 -3.09 11.31 -4.62
CA PHE A 181 -2.66 12.66 -4.24
C PHE A 181 -2.04 13.42 -5.42
N ARG A 182 -1.30 12.74 -6.32
CA ARG A 182 -0.86 13.35 -7.59
C ARG A 182 -2.04 13.80 -8.46
N ASP A 183 -3.07 12.97 -8.57
CA ASP A 183 -4.29 13.28 -9.32
C ASP A 183 -5.06 14.44 -8.70
N MET A 184 -4.91 14.68 -7.40
CA MET A 184 -5.43 15.85 -6.66
C MET A 184 -4.47 17.04 -6.64
N GLY A 185 -3.41 17.02 -7.46
CA GLY A 185 -2.55 18.18 -7.72
C GLY A 185 -1.32 18.32 -6.81
N VAL A 186 -1.05 17.35 -5.93
CA VAL A 186 0.15 17.34 -5.08
C VAL A 186 1.37 16.95 -5.90
N VAL A 187 2.48 17.66 -5.72
CA VAL A 187 3.77 17.28 -6.33
C VAL A 187 4.45 16.28 -5.41
N ILE A 188 4.61 15.05 -5.89
CA ILE A 188 5.28 13.97 -5.17
C ILE A 188 6.37 13.40 -6.06
N GLU A 189 7.62 13.46 -5.60
CA GLU A 189 8.80 12.87 -6.24
C GLU A 189 9.06 11.47 -5.69
N GLY A 190 9.58 10.58 -6.53
CA GLY A 190 9.75 9.17 -6.19
C GLY A 190 8.47 8.33 -6.30
N PRO A 191 8.39 7.17 -5.62
CA PRO A 191 9.44 6.64 -4.75
C PRO A 191 10.67 6.17 -5.52
N HIS A 192 11.83 6.28 -4.88
CA HIS A 192 13.10 5.71 -5.35
C HIS A 192 13.84 5.08 -4.16
N ASN A 193 13.94 3.75 -4.13
CA ASN A 193 14.59 3.02 -3.03
C ASN A 193 14.03 3.40 -1.65
N GLY A 194 12.70 3.50 -1.56
CA GLY A 194 12.00 3.90 -0.35
C GLY A 194 12.10 5.39 0.01
N GLN A 195 12.67 6.24 -0.86
CA GLN A 195 12.69 7.69 -0.66
C GLN A 195 11.57 8.37 -1.43
N VAL A 196 10.80 9.24 -0.76
CA VAL A 196 9.72 10.04 -1.35
C VAL A 196 9.85 11.48 -0.86
N THR A 197 9.72 12.46 -1.77
CA THR A 197 9.62 13.88 -1.40
C THR A 197 8.23 14.39 -1.75
N ILE A 198 7.52 14.93 -0.76
CA ILE A 198 6.13 15.39 -0.90
C ILE A 198 6.12 16.91 -0.69
N HIS A 199 5.66 17.64 -1.69
CA HIS A 199 5.45 19.07 -1.60
C HIS A 199 4.02 19.31 -1.10
N GLY A 200 3.89 19.52 0.20
CA GLY A 200 2.61 19.67 0.88
C GLY A 200 1.87 20.91 0.41
N VAL A 201 0.55 20.78 0.28
CA VAL A 201 -0.33 21.85 -0.23
C VAL A 201 -1.16 22.50 0.87
N GLY A 202 -0.93 22.12 2.13
CA GLY A 202 -1.78 22.52 3.25
C GLY A 202 -3.15 21.83 3.24
N LEU A 203 -3.87 21.97 4.35
CA LEU A 203 -5.12 21.25 4.61
C LEU A 203 -6.20 21.45 3.53
N HIS A 204 -6.23 22.64 2.93
CA HIS A 204 -7.21 23.06 1.92
C HIS A 204 -6.63 23.23 0.50
N GLY A 205 -5.41 22.78 0.24
CA GLY A 205 -4.75 22.98 -1.07
C GLY A 205 -4.99 21.87 -2.10
N LEU A 206 -5.67 20.78 -1.73
CA LEU A 206 -6.01 19.71 -2.68
C LEU A 206 -6.95 20.24 -3.77
N LYS A 207 -6.84 19.65 -4.97
CA LYS A 207 -7.66 20.01 -6.14
C LYS A 207 -8.54 18.84 -6.56
N ALA A 208 -9.68 19.16 -7.16
CA ALA A 208 -10.60 18.18 -7.70
C ALA A 208 -9.88 17.31 -8.76
N PRO A 209 -9.92 15.97 -8.63
CA PRO A 209 -9.32 15.10 -9.62
C PRO A 209 -10.17 15.09 -10.90
N GLY A 210 -9.52 14.98 -12.07
CA GLY A 210 -10.22 14.98 -13.36
C GLY A 210 -11.03 13.70 -13.65
N LYS A 211 -10.88 12.66 -12.83
CA LYS A 211 -11.55 11.35 -12.95
C LYS A 211 -11.70 10.73 -11.55
N ALA A 212 -12.45 9.63 -11.46
CA ALA A 212 -12.52 8.83 -10.24
C ALA A 212 -11.12 8.37 -9.79
N LEU A 213 -10.87 8.43 -8.48
CA LEU A 213 -9.63 7.96 -7.89
C LEU A 213 -9.69 6.44 -7.76
N TYR A 214 -8.74 5.74 -8.38
CA TYR A 214 -8.66 4.28 -8.37
C TYR A 214 -7.70 3.80 -7.28
N MET A 215 -8.21 3.05 -6.31
CA MET A 215 -7.47 2.61 -5.13
C MET A 215 -6.83 1.21 -5.27
N GLY A 216 -6.91 0.58 -6.45
CA GLY A 216 -6.48 -0.82 -6.62
C GLY A 216 -7.21 -1.75 -5.66
N ASN A 217 -6.46 -2.55 -4.90
CA ASN A 217 -6.97 -3.43 -3.84
C ASN A 217 -6.88 -2.80 -2.43
N SER A 218 -6.46 -1.53 -2.33
CA SER A 218 -6.13 -0.91 -1.05
C SER A 218 -7.36 -0.46 -0.27
N GLY A 219 -7.85 -1.36 0.60
CA GLY A 219 -8.91 -1.05 1.56
C GLY A 219 -8.53 0.07 2.55
N THR A 220 -7.24 0.19 2.90
CA THR A 220 -6.73 1.27 3.74
C THR A 220 -6.84 2.62 3.05
N SER A 221 -6.39 2.73 1.80
CA SER A 221 -6.50 3.97 1.01
C SER A 221 -7.96 4.40 0.91
N MET A 222 -8.83 3.51 0.44
CA MET A 222 -10.26 3.76 0.25
C MET A 222 -10.93 4.32 1.51
N ARG A 223 -10.70 3.70 2.68
CA ARG A 223 -11.34 4.11 3.94
C ARG A 223 -10.79 5.40 4.53
N LEU A 224 -9.46 5.57 4.57
CA LEU A 224 -8.87 6.78 5.13
C LEU A 224 -9.14 8.00 4.23
N LEU A 225 -9.04 7.84 2.91
CA LEU A 225 -9.40 8.90 1.96
C LEU A 225 -10.89 9.25 2.02
N THR A 226 -11.78 8.30 2.33
CA THR A 226 -13.20 8.65 2.55
C THR A 226 -13.36 9.67 3.68
N GLY A 227 -12.62 9.52 4.79
CA GLY A 227 -12.63 10.47 5.90
C GLY A 227 -11.97 11.81 5.56
N LEU A 228 -10.77 11.75 4.99
CA LEU A 228 -9.99 12.94 4.60
C LEU A 228 -10.72 13.78 3.55
N LEU A 229 -11.32 13.14 2.54
CA LEU A 229 -11.99 13.82 1.44
C LEU A 229 -13.40 14.31 1.80
N ALA A 230 -13.99 13.84 2.90
CA ALA A 230 -15.27 14.33 3.38
C ALA A 230 -15.27 15.84 3.71
N GLY A 231 -14.11 16.39 4.07
CA GLY A 231 -13.93 17.82 4.39
C GLY A 231 -13.47 18.69 3.22
N GLN A 232 -13.35 18.15 2.00
CA GLN A 232 -12.85 18.89 0.84
C GLN A 232 -13.94 19.72 0.16
N ALA A 233 -13.54 20.75 -0.58
CA ALA A 233 -14.45 21.67 -1.26
C ALA A 233 -15.02 21.13 -2.59
N PHE A 234 -14.61 19.95 -3.03
CA PHE A 234 -14.94 19.38 -4.33
C PHE A 234 -15.49 17.96 -4.25
N ASP A 235 -16.23 17.57 -5.28
CA ASP A 235 -16.78 16.21 -5.40
C ASP A 235 -15.69 15.22 -5.81
N VAL A 236 -15.79 13.98 -5.30
CA VAL A 236 -14.86 12.90 -5.64
C VAL A 236 -15.56 11.55 -5.64
N GLU A 237 -15.16 10.69 -6.58
CA GLU A 237 -15.54 9.29 -6.63
C GLU A 237 -14.31 8.41 -6.37
N LEU A 238 -14.44 7.45 -5.45
CA LEU A 238 -13.43 6.45 -5.13
C LEU A 238 -13.86 5.08 -5.68
N THR A 239 -12.96 4.41 -6.38
CA THR A 239 -13.18 3.09 -7.00
C THR A 239 -12.05 2.12 -6.64
N GLY A 240 -12.25 0.83 -6.93
CA GLY A 240 -11.28 -0.23 -6.65
C GLY A 240 -11.37 -1.36 -7.66
N ASP A 241 -10.49 -2.34 -7.53
CA ASP A 241 -10.56 -3.58 -8.31
C ASP A 241 -11.78 -4.45 -7.92
N ALA A 242 -11.88 -5.64 -8.50
CA ALA A 242 -12.98 -6.58 -8.24
C ALA A 242 -13.00 -7.10 -6.80
N SER A 243 -11.86 -7.13 -6.09
CA SER A 243 -11.77 -7.54 -4.69
C SER A 243 -12.23 -6.42 -3.76
N LEU A 244 -11.66 -5.22 -3.93
CA LEU A 244 -11.99 -4.04 -3.14
C LEU A 244 -13.46 -3.63 -3.31
N SER A 245 -14.02 -3.78 -4.52
CA SER A 245 -15.43 -3.47 -4.81
C SER A 245 -16.43 -4.36 -4.06
N LYS A 246 -16.00 -5.46 -3.43
CA LYS A 246 -16.86 -6.30 -2.59
C LYS A 246 -16.83 -5.91 -1.11
N ARG A 247 -15.89 -5.04 -0.71
CA ARG A 247 -15.63 -4.73 0.71
C ARG A 247 -16.64 -3.70 1.24
N PRO A 248 -17.13 -3.86 2.48
CA PRO A 248 -18.08 -2.92 3.07
C PRO A 248 -17.41 -1.57 3.39
N MET A 249 -18.13 -0.49 3.07
CA MET A 249 -17.75 0.90 3.30
C MET A 249 -18.66 1.63 4.30
N GLU A 250 -19.82 1.07 4.63
CA GLU A 250 -20.78 1.69 5.56
C GLU A 250 -20.24 1.91 6.97
N ARG A 251 -19.31 1.06 7.43
CA ARG A 251 -18.62 1.26 8.72
C ARG A 251 -17.85 2.59 8.79
N VAL A 252 -17.47 3.16 7.65
CA VAL A 252 -16.80 4.46 7.55
C VAL A 252 -17.77 5.55 7.09
N ALA A 253 -18.61 5.27 6.10
CA ALA A 253 -19.54 6.25 5.56
C ALA A 253 -20.59 6.70 6.59
N LYS A 254 -21.09 5.78 7.44
CA LYS A 254 -22.10 6.11 8.46
C LYS A 254 -21.64 7.18 9.46
N PRO A 255 -20.52 7.01 10.21
CA PRO A 255 -20.10 8.05 11.15
C PRO A 255 -19.74 9.37 10.45
N LEU A 256 -19.19 9.33 9.24
CA LEU A 256 -18.92 10.56 8.48
C LEU A 256 -20.21 11.29 8.06
N ARG A 257 -21.29 10.58 7.73
CA ARG A 257 -22.60 11.19 7.51
C ARG A 257 -23.16 11.81 8.80
N GLU A 258 -22.93 11.18 9.96
CA GLU A 258 -23.29 11.75 11.26
C GLU A 258 -22.51 13.04 11.57
N MET A 259 -21.26 13.16 11.08
CA MET A 259 -20.48 14.41 11.10
C MET A 259 -21.03 15.50 10.15
N GLY A 260 -21.92 15.17 9.22
CA GLY A 260 -22.46 16.09 8.23
C GLY A 260 -21.97 15.87 6.78
N ALA A 261 -21.14 14.86 6.53
CA ALA A 261 -20.66 14.57 5.18
C ALA A 261 -21.78 14.04 4.27
N GLN A 262 -21.74 14.40 2.99
CA GLN A 262 -22.64 13.84 1.98
C GLN A 262 -21.92 12.71 1.21
N ILE A 263 -22.09 11.48 1.68
CA ILE A 263 -21.43 10.29 1.12
C ILE A 263 -22.49 9.30 0.62
N THR A 264 -22.39 8.89 -0.64
CA THR A 264 -23.18 7.77 -1.18
C THR A 264 -22.26 6.61 -1.53
N THR A 265 -22.72 5.39 -1.26
CA THR A 265 -22.03 4.15 -1.63
C THR A 265 -22.83 3.43 -2.71
N GLY A 266 -22.18 2.56 -3.45
CA GLY A 266 -22.83 1.59 -4.32
C GLY A 266 -23.71 0.60 -3.57
N GLU A 267 -24.24 -0.37 -4.32
CA GLU A 267 -25.13 -1.40 -3.80
C GLU A 267 -24.55 -2.11 -2.57
N GLN A 268 -25.41 -2.40 -1.59
CA GLN A 268 -25.04 -3.09 -0.34
C GLN A 268 -23.95 -2.36 0.48
N GLY A 269 -23.76 -1.06 0.29
CA GLY A 269 -22.81 -0.28 1.08
C GLY A 269 -21.36 -0.46 0.66
N ARG A 270 -21.11 -0.72 -0.63
CA ARG A 270 -19.78 -1.04 -1.21
C ARG A 270 -19.30 0.08 -2.16
N PRO A 271 -18.04 0.04 -2.63
CA PRO A 271 -17.60 0.92 -3.72
C PRO A 271 -18.47 0.77 -4.98
N PRO A 272 -18.57 1.81 -5.84
CA PRO A 272 -17.92 3.11 -5.72
C PRO A 272 -18.43 3.94 -4.54
N VAL A 273 -17.55 4.76 -3.96
CA VAL A 273 -17.90 5.72 -2.91
C VAL A 273 -17.86 7.12 -3.51
N ARG A 274 -18.98 7.83 -3.45
CA ARG A 274 -19.10 9.20 -3.96
C ARG A 274 -19.27 10.15 -2.80
N ILE A 275 -18.40 11.16 -2.76
CA ILE A 275 -18.36 12.17 -1.71
C ILE A 275 -18.65 13.49 -2.37
N ARG A 276 -19.68 14.19 -1.88
CA ARG A 276 -19.99 15.55 -2.34
C ARG A 276 -19.23 16.54 -1.48
N GLY A 277 -18.50 17.44 -2.12
CA GLY A 277 -17.68 18.44 -1.45
C GLY A 277 -18.46 19.61 -0.87
N GLY A 278 -17.74 20.48 -0.17
CA GLY A 278 -18.25 21.76 0.34
C GLY A 278 -19.28 21.62 1.45
N GLN A 279 -19.33 20.46 2.12
CA GLN A 279 -20.23 20.23 3.24
C GLN A 279 -19.56 20.67 4.55
N PRO A 280 -20.27 21.42 5.42
CA PRO A 280 -19.75 21.71 6.74
C PRO A 280 -19.75 20.44 7.59
N LEU A 281 -18.59 20.09 8.15
CA LEU A 281 -18.47 18.99 9.11
C LEU A 281 -18.51 19.54 10.54
N LYS A 282 -19.16 18.80 11.45
CA LYS A 282 -19.19 19.11 12.88
C LYS A 282 -18.50 18.00 13.67
N GLY A 283 -17.68 18.43 14.63
CA GLY A 283 -17.07 17.53 15.59
C GLY A 283 -18.14 16.84 16.43
N PHE A 284 -17.91 15.57 16.73
CA PHE A 284 -18.79 14.79 17.59
C PHE A 284 -18.00 13.66 18.28
N HIS A 285 -18.65 13.03 19.25
CA HIS A 285 -18.15 11.82 19.89
C HIS A 285 -18.68 10.57 19.19
N TYR A 286 -17.81 9.62 18.88
CA TYR A 286 -18.17 8.36 18.25
C TYR A 286 -17.63 7.15 19.01
N ASP A 287 -18.54 6.34 19.54
CA ASP A 287 -18.22 5.02 20.09
C ASP A 287 -18.13 4.00 18.95
N LEU A 288 -16.95 3.40 18.78
CA LEU A 288 -16.78 2.36 17.76
C LEU A 288 -17.60 1.12 18.14
N PRO A 289 -18.48 0.61 17.25
CA PRO A 289 -19.21 -0.63 17.52
C PRO A 289 -18.31 -1.87 17.53
N MET A 290 -17.11 -1.76 16.97
CA MET A 290 -16.09 -2.81 16.92
C MET A 290 -14.70 -2.19 16.81
N ALA A 291 -13.69 -2.86 17.32
CA ALA A 291 -12.31 -2.41 17.25
C ALA A 291 -11.86 -2.28 15.77
N SER A 292 -11.66 -1.04 15.29
CA SER A 292 -11.21 -0.81 13.91
C SER A 292 -10.38 0.46 13.78
N ALA A 293 -9.06 0.29 13.64
CA ALA A 293 -8.12 1.39 13.42
C ALA A 293 -8.48 2.22 12.16
N GLN A 294 -9.04 1.60 11.13
CA GLN A 294 -9.37 2.29 9.88
C GLN A 294 -10.60 3.19 10.03
N VAL A 295 -11.62 2.78 10.80
CA VAL A 295 -12.79 3.62 11.10
C VAL A 295 -12.37 4.78 12.00
N LYS A 296 -11.62 4.50 13.08
CA LYS A 296 -11.03 5.54 13.93
C LYS A 296 -10.26 6.57 13.10
N SER A 297 -9.35 6.10 12.24
CA SER A 297 -8.53 6.96 11.40
C SER A 297 -9.38 7.83 10.47
N ALA A 298 -10.40 7.26 9.83
CA ALA A 298 -11.26 8.01 8.91
C ALA A 298 -12.05 9.11 9.64
N VAL A 299 -12.58 8.83 10.83
CA VAL A 299 -13.30 9.82 11.64
C VAL A 299 -12.36 10.93 12.12
N LEU A 300 -11.17 10.59 12.62
CA LEU A 300 -10.16 11.58 13.03
C LEU A 300 -9.69 12.44 11.85
N LEU A 301 -9.44 11.85 10.67
CA LEU A 301 -9.06 12.59 9.46
C LEU A 301 -10.17 13.53 8.98
N GLY A 302 -11.44 13.12 9.06
CA GLY A 302 -12.57 14.03 8.84
C GLY A 302 -12.66 15.14 9.89
N GLY A 303 -12.26 14.83 11.13
CA GLY A 303 -12.20 15.77 12.25
C GLY A 303 -11.22 16.92 12.05
N LEU A 304 -10.17 16.75 11.22
CA LEU A 304 -9.25 17.84 10.86
C LEU A 304 -9.98 19.04 10.25
N TYR A 305 -11.08 18.78 9.53
CA TYR A 305 -11.88 19.77 8.82
C TYR A 305 -13.15 20.20 9.58
N ALA A 306 -13.44 19.58 10.73
CA ALA A 306 -14.70 19.74 11.42
C ALA A 306 -14.71 20.96 12.36
N GLU A 307 -15.88 21.59 12.51
CA GLU A 307 -16.08 22.60 13.55
C GLU A 307 -16.18 21.91 14.93
N GLY A 308 -15.25 22.22 15.83
CA GLY A 308 -15.24 21.69 17.20
C GLY A 308 -14.35 20.47 17.40
N GLU A 309 -14.59 19.73 18.49
CA GLU A 309 -13.83 18.54 18.86
C GLU A 309 -14.47 17.27 18.28
N THR A 310 -13.66 16.46 17.60
CA THR A 310 -14.01 15.09 17.19
C THR A 310 -13.30 14.11 18.12
N SER A 311 -14.03 13.17 18.70
CA SER A 311 -13.46 12.11 19.55
C SER A 311 -13.99 10.73 19.18
N VAL A 312 -13.15 9.72 19.34
CA VAL A 312 -13.46 8.32 19.04
C VAL A 312 -13.07 7.45 20.22
N THR A 313 -14.01 6.65 20.74
CA THR A 313 -13.78 5.64 21.79
C THR A 313 -13.72 4.25 21.18
N GLU A 314 -12.68 3.48 21.47
CA GLU A 314 -12.54 2.10 20.98
C GLU A 314 -12.94 1.07 22.04
N PRO A 315 -13.67 0.00 21.68
CA PRO A 315 -14.03 -1.06 22.64
C PRO A 315 -12.82 -1.94 23.02
N ALA A 316 -11.78 -1.96 22.19
CA ALA A 316 -10.50 -2.58 22.46
C ALA A 316 -9.39 -1.81 21.73
N PRO A 317 -8.13 -1.82 22.23
CA PRO A 317 -7.03 -1.12 21.60
C PRO A 317 -6.83 -1.55 20.14
N THR A 318 -6.65 -0.57 19.26
CA THR A 318 -6.21 -0.82 17.88
C THR A 318 -4.96 -0.03 17.55
N ARG A 319 -4.41 -0.26 16.35
CA ARG A 319 -3.25 0.47 15.83
C ARG A 319 -3.43 1.99 15.98
N ASP A 320 -2.40 2.68 16.47
CA ASP A 320 -2.41 4.12 16.79
C ASP A 320 -1.54 4.97 15.85
N HIS A 321 -1.16 4.44 14.69
CA HIS A 321 -0.31 5.13 13.70
C HIS A 321 -0.89 6.47 13.24
N THR A 322 -2.21 6.63 13.16
CA THR A 322 -2.81 7.92 12.75
C THR A 322 -2.55 8.98 13.80
N GLU A 323 -2.78 8.64 15.07
CA GLU A 323 -2.63 9.52 16.21
C GLU A 323 -1.16 9.92 16.40
N ARG A 324 -0.25 8.95 16.31
CA ARG A 324 1.20 9.21 16.40
C ARG A 324 1.68 10.10 15.27
N MET A 325 1.32 9.78 14.03
CA MET A 325 1.77 10.56 12.89
C MET A 325 1.13 11.94 12.86
N LEU A 326 -0.14 12.12 13.25
CA LEU A 326 -0.72 13.45 13.43
C LEU A 326 0.11 14.28 14.42
N GLY A 327 0.47 13.70 15.58
CA GLY A 327 1.37 14.33 16.53
C GLY A 327 2.75 14.66 15.95
N GLY A 328 3.33 13.74 15.17
CA GLY A 328 4.61 13.95 14.48
C GLY A 328 4.58 15.07 13.43
N PHE A 329 3.42 15.31 12.81
CA PHE A 329 3.17 16.45 11.92
C PHE A 329 2.71 17.72 12.68
N GLY A 330 2.82 17.74 14.01
CA GLY A 330 2.49 18.90 14.84
C GLY A 330 0.99 19.10 15.13
N TYR A 331 0.15 18.12 14.82
CA TYR A 331 -1.29 18.18 15.11
C TYR A 331 -1.58 17.52 16.46
N GLU A 332 -2.14 18.27 17.40
CA GLU A 332 -2.42 17.76 18.75
C GLU A 332 -3.54 16.71 18.72
N VAL A 333 -3.24 15.51 19.24
CA VAL A 333 -4.21 14.44 19.47
C VAL A 333 -4.19 14.06 20.94
N ARG A 334 -5.26 14.38 21.66
CA ARG A 334 -5.43 14.01 23.07
C ARG A 334 -5.84 12.54 23.15
N ARG A 335 -5.18 11.79 24.04
CA ARG A 335 -5.52 10.40 24.36
C ARG A 335 -5.86 10.28 25.83
N ASP A 336 -7.06 9.76 26.13
CA ASP A 336 -7.54 9.47 27.47
C ASP A 336 -8.15 8.06 27.50
N GLY A 337 -7.39 7.09 28.03
CA GLY A 337 -7.75 5.68 27.99
C GLY A 337 -8.01 5.19 26.55
N PRO A 338 -9.21 4.64 26.25
CA PRO A 338 -9.58 4.17 24.92
C PRO A 338 -10.02 5.29 23.96
N THR A 339 -10.01 6.56 24.40
CA THR A 339 -10.55 7.68 23.63
C THR A 339 -9.42 8.51 23.02
N SER A 340 -9.49 8.71 21.70
CA SER A 340 -8.64 9.65 20.96
C SER A 340 -9.46 10.84 20.49
N ALA A 341 -8.98 12.06 20.72
CA ALA A 341 -9.69 13.29 20.40
C ALA A 341 -8.78 14.33 19.74
N LEU A 342 -9.36 15.11 18.82
CA LEU A 342 -8.70 16.26 18.19
C LEU A 342 -9.71 17.37 17.90
N THR A 343 -9.23 18.61 17.82
CA THR A 343 -10.06 19.77 17.43
C THR A 343 -9.74 20.16 16.00
N GLY A 344 -10.76 20.40 15.18
CA GLY A 344 -10.57 20.76 13.76
C GLY A 344 -10.05 22.19 13.55
N GLY A 345 -9.57 22.46 12.34
CA GLY A 345 -9.05 23.77 11.93
C GLY A 345 -7.57 24.03 12.28
N GLY A 346 -6.84 23.01 12.74
CA GLY A 346 -5.39 23.10 12.94
C GLY A 346 -4.58 23.05 11.64
N THR A 347 -3.27 23.10 11.76
CA THR A 347 -2.33 22.96 10.63
C THR A 347 -1.41 21.75 10.84
N LEU A 348 -0.89 21.21 9.73
CA LEU A 348 0.11 20.15 9.72
C LEU A 348 1.44 20.76 9.25
N SER A 349 2.52 20.48 9.95
CA SER A 349 3.87 20.97 9.59
C SER A 349 4.67 19.86 8.92
N ALA A 350 5.29 20.17 7.78
CA ALA A 350 6.13 19.21 7.08
C ALA A 350 7.47 18.96 7.81
N GLY A 351 8.12 17.85 7.48
CA GLY A 351 9.38 17.44 8.11
C GLY A 351 9.94 16.14 7.54
N SER A 352 10.98 15.60 8.18
CA SER A 352 11.54 14.29 7.85
C SER A 352 10.81 13.19 8.59
N LEU A 353 10.48 12.11 7.89
CA LEU A 353 9.80 10.93 8.42
C LEU A 353 10.57 9.68 8.00
N GLU A 354 11.01 8.90 8.98
CA GLU A 354 11.55 7.56 8.75
C GLU A 354 10.43 6.53 8.97
N VAL A 355 10.08 5.78 7.93
CA VAL A 355 9.11 4.68 8.03
C VAL A 355 9.84 3.42 8.53
N PRO A 356 9.49 2.89 9.71
CA PRO A 356 10.08 1.66 10.24
C PRO A 356 9.88 0.47 9.32
N ALA A 357 10.73 -0.55 9.46
CA ALA A 357 10.51 -1.83 8.81
C ALA A 357 9.26 -2.51 9.38
N ASP A 358 8.43 -3.08 8.50
CA ASP A 358 7.12 -3.62 8.84
C ASP A 358 7.21 -4.88 9.70
N ILE A 359 6.58 -4.86 10.87
CA ILE A 359 6.52 -6.04 11.73
C ILE A 359 5.69 -7.18 11.12
N SER A 360 4.69 -6.88 10.29
CA SER A 360 3.90 -7.92 9.60
C SER A 360 4.76 -8.67 8.57
N SER A 361 5.67 -7.96 7.90
CA SER A 361 6.68 -8.54 7.01
C SER A 361 7.79 -9.27 7.79
N ALA A 362 8.22 -8.71 8.92
CA ALA A 362 9.19 -9.33 9.82
C ALA A 362 8.68 -10.65 10.41
N ALA A 363 7.37 -10.78 10.66
CA ALA A 363 6.74 -11.95 11.27
C ALA A 363 7.06 -13.27 10.55
N PHE A 364 7.14 -13.26 9.21
CA PHE A 364 7.51 -14.46 8.45
C PHE A 364 8.93 -14.95 8.79
N PHE A 365 9.88 -14.03 8.93
CA PHE A 365 11.26 -14.35 9.29
C PHE A 365 11.42 -14.65 10.78
N LEU A 366 10.62 -14.01 11.66
CA LEU A 366 10.55 -14.37 13.07
C LEU A 366 10.09 -15.82 13.25
N VAL A 367 9.00 -16.21 12.58
CA VAL A 367 8.49 -17.59 12.60
C VAL A 367 9.50 -18.54 11.96
N GLY A 368 9.96 -18.24 10.74
CA GLY A 368 10.89 -19.09 10.01
C GLY A 368 12.17 -19.39 10.79
N ALA A 369 12.77 -18.37 11.40
CA ALA A 369 14.00 -18.53 12.19
C ALA A 369 13.74 -19.21 13.55
N SER A 370 12.54 -19.08 14.12
CA SER A 370 12.18 -19.78 15.35
C SER A 370 12.02 -21.28 15.12
N ILE A 371 11.42 -21.70 13.99
CA ILE A 371 11.08 -23.10 13.73
C ILE A 371 12.22 -23.88 13.07
N ALA A 372 13.06 -23.23 12.25
CA ALA A 372 14.13 -23.88 11.51
C ALA A 372 15.36 -24.13 12.40
N ALA A 373 15.90 -25.35 12.36
CA ALA A 373 17.09 -25.69 13.13
C ALA A 373 18.28 -24.79 12.77
N ASP A 374 19.16 -24.55 13.73
CA ASP A 374 20.42 -23.80 13.56
C ASP A 374 20.26 -22.44 12.86
N SER A 375 19.12 -21.77 13.08
CA SER A 375 18.81 -20.47 12.49
C SER A 375 19.09 -19.32 13.46
N GLU A 376 19.62 -18.23 12.91
CA GLU A 376 19.87 -16.97 13.62
C GLU A 376 19.72 -15.81 12.63
N VAL A 377 18.69 -14.99 12.84
CA VAL A 377 18.39 -13.86 11.96
C VAL A 377 18.34 -12.58 12.78
N THR A 378 18.90 -11.51 12.22
CA THR A 378 18.72 -10.14 12.72
C THR A 378 17.87 -9.34 11.74
N LEU A 379 16.74 -8.82 12.22
CA LEU A 379 15.82 -7.97 11.47
C LEU A 379 15.98 -6.54 12.01
N PRO A 380 16.75 -5.67 11.34
CA PRO A 380 17.05 -4.36 11.88
C PRO A 380 15.90 -3.38 11.67
N HIS A 381 15.78 -2.45 12.61
CA HIS A 381 14.86 -1.30 12.52
C HIS A 381 13.39 -1.70 12.28
N VAL A 382 12.92 -2.76 12.93
CA VAL A 382 11.51 -3.16 12.88
C VAL A 382 10.69 -2.29 13.83
N GLY A 383 9.53 -1.83 13.37
CA GLY A 383 8.57 -1.14 14.21
C GLY A 383 8.07 -2.04 15.35
N ILE A 384 8.26 -1.59 16.58
CA ILE A 384 7.83 -2.29 17.80
C ILE A 384 6.73 -1.50 18.53
N ASN A 385 5.85 -0.87 17.77
CA ASN A 385 4.69 -0.18 18.31
C ASN A 385 3.87 -1.17 19.18
N PRO A 386 3.58 -0.87 20.45
CA PRO A 386 2.86 -1.79 21.34
C PRO A 386 1.50 -2.27 20.82
N THR A 387 0.88 -1.51 19.90
CA THR A 387 -0.37 -1.91 19.24
C THR A 387 -0.17 -2.89 18.07
N ARG A 388 1.07 -3.32 17.83
CA ARG A 388 1.50 -4.18 16.71
C ARG A 388 2.42 -5.34 17.13
N THR A 389 2.91 -5.36 18.38
CA THR A 389 3.89 -6.36 18.84
C THR A 389 3.29 -7.72 19.21
N GLY A 390 1.98 -7.92 19.01
CA GLY A 390 1.29 -9.15 19.44
C GLY A 390 1.95 -10.44 18.94
N VAL A 391 2.53 -10.44 17.73
CA VAL A 391 3.28 -11.60 17.22
C VAL A 391 4.54 -11.91 18.04
N ILE A 392 5.27 -10.89 18.49
CA ILE A 392 6.47 -11.08 19.34
C ILE A 392 6.04 -11.65 20.69
N ASP A 393 4.97 -11.11 21.26
CA ASP A 393 4.46 -11.52 22.57
C ASP A 393 3.93 -12.97 22.52
N ILE A 394 3.16 -13.32 21.48
CA ILE A 394 2.67 -14.69 21.24
C ILE A 394 3.85 -15.65 21.05
N LEU A 395 4.80 -15.34 20.18
CA LEU A 395 5.96 -16.22 19.94
C LEU A 395 6.80 -16.42 21.21
N LYS A 396 6.98 -15.37 22.03
CA LYS A 396 7.65 -15.49 23.33
C LYS A 396 6.88 -16.37 24.31
N LEU A 397 5.55 -16.27 24.35
CA LEU A 397 4.70 -17.18 25.15
C LEU A 397 4.84 -18.63 24.69
N MET A 398 4.99 -18.86 23.39
CA MET A 398 5.29 -20.17 22.83
C MET A 398 6.72 -20.65 23.11
N GLY A 399 7.63 -19.78 23.57
CA GLY A 399 9.01 -20.13 23.92
C GLY A 399 10.09 -19.72 22.91
N ALA A 400 9.79 -18.85 21.94
CA ALA A 400 10.77 -18.36 20.97
C ALA A 400 11.89 -17.52 21.63
N ASP A 401 13.14 -17.68 21.18
CA ASP A 401 14.27 -16.80 21.57
C ASP A 401 14.28 -15.56 20.66
N ILE A 402 13.53 -14.53 21.06
CA ILE A 402 13.46 -13.23 20.39
C ILE A 402 13.95 -12.13 21.33
N ARG A 403 14.99 -11.42 20.91
CA ARG A 403 15.59 -10.29 21.64
C ARG A 403 15.40 -8.99 20.88
N LEU A 404 15.12 -7.93 21.62
CA LEU A 404 14.99 -6.57 21.09
C LEU A 404 16.27 -5.81 21.45
N GLU A 405 17.07 -5.47 20.45
CA GLU A 405 18.29 -4.69 20.60
C GLU A 405 18.11 -3.30 19.96
N ASN A 406 18.98 -2.35 20.31
CA ASN A 406 19.03 -1.01 19.67
C ASN A 406 17.67 -0.27 19.64
N GLN A 407 16.89 -0.36 20.72
CA GLN A 407 15.59 0.29 20.84
C GLN A 407 15.75 1.81 20.79
N ARG A 408 14.96 2.47 19.93
CA ARG A 408 14.97 3.92 19.73
C ARG A 408 13.63 4.41 19.22
N ASP A 409 13.46 5.72 19.17
CA ASP A 409 12.33 6.38 18.50
C ASP A 409 12.73 6.76 17.07
N ALA A 410 11.82 6.53 16.11
CA ALA A 410 11.94 6.96 14.73
C ALA A 410 10.64 7.69 14.33
N GLY A 411 10.64 9.02 14.46
CA GLY A 411 9.50 9.85 14.09
C GLY A 411 8.23 9.59 14.92
N GLY A 412 8.38 9.33 16.22
CA GLY A 412 7.26 9.02 17.13
C GLY A 412 6.82 7.56 17.15
N GLU A 413 7.52 6.70 16.41
CA GLU A 413 7.30 5.25 16.38
C GLU A 413 8.50 4.52 17.00
N PRO A 414 8.27 3.62 17.97
CA PRO A 414 9.37 2.87 18.58
C PRO A 414 9.86 1.80 17.60
N VAL A 415 11.17 1.65 17.48
CA VAL A 415 11.83 0.68 16.60
C VAL A 415 12.94 -0.08 17.32
N ALA A 416 13.20 -1.31 16.89
CA ALA A 416 14.28 -2.15 17.43
C ALA A 416 14.91 -3.03 16.35
N ASP A 417 16.12 -3.51 16.61
CA ASP A 417 16.68 -4.64 15.88
C ASP A 417 16.19 -5.93 16.57
N LEU A 418 15.45 -6.78 15.85
CA LEU A 418 14.97 -8.06 16.38
C LEU A 418 15.98 -9.15 16.05
N VAL A 419 16.55 -9.77 17.08
CA VAL A 419 17.42 -10.94 16.95
C VAL A 419 16.60 -12.17 17.32
N VAL A 420 16.46 -13.11 16.39
CA VAL A 420 15.68 -14.34 16.57
C VAL A 420 16.57 -15.55 16.34
N LYS A 421 16.49 -16.53 17.24
CA LYS A 421 17.19 -17.82 17.14
C LYS A 421 16.20 -18.98 17.16
N ALA A 422 16.64 -20.09 16.57
CA ALA A 422 15.91 -21.36 16.65
C ALA A 422 15.64 -21.75 18.11
N ALA A 423 14.39 -22.11 18.40
CA ALA A 423 13.99 -22.53 19.75
C ALA A 423 12.83 -23.53 19.68
N PRO A 424 12.77 -24.52 20.60
CA PRO A 424 11.60 -25.39 20.70
C PRO A 424 10.38 -24.57 21.14
N LEU A 425 9.30 -24.66 20.37
CA LEU A 425 8.05 -23.98 20.67
C LEU A 425 7.06 -24.93 21.36
N LYS A 426 6.18 -24.38 22.19
CA LYS A 426 5.08 -25.08 22.84
C LYS A 426 3.75 -24.46 22.46
N GLY A 427 2.73 -25.30 22.35
CA GLY A 427 1.37 -24.88 22.13
C GLY A 427 0.84 -24.08 23.33
N ILE A 428 0.00 -23.08 23.04
CA ILE A 428 -0.60 -22.19 24.03
C ILE A 428 -2.07 -21.92 23.72
N GLU A 429 -2.84 -21.54 24.75
CA GLU A 429 -4.07 -20.81 24.53
C GLU A 429 -3.72 -19.33 24.35
N ILE A 430 -3.97 -18.79 23.16
CA ILE A 430 -3.57 -17.43 22.81
C ILE A 430 -4.47 -16.44 23.59
N PRO A 431 -3.89 -15.54 24.41
CA PRO A 431 -4.69 -14.56 25.13
C PRO A 431 -5.49 -13.67 24.17
N GLU A 432 -6.80 -13.56 24.38
CA GLU A 432 -7.70 -12.76 23.52
C GLU A 432 -7.25 -11.30 23.39
N ALA A 433 -6.63 -10.73 24.43
CA ALA A 433 -6.09 -9.38 24.42
C ALA A 433 -4.98 -9.15 23.38
N LEU A 434 -4.29 -10.22 22.93
CA LEU A 434 -3.26 -10.15 21.89
C LEU A 434 -3.82 -10.31 20.48
N VAL A 435 -5.07 -10.76 20.32
CA VAL A 435 -5.69 -11.02 19.01
C VAL A 435 -5.77 -9.75 18.14
N PRO A 436 -6.24 -8.59 18.65
CA PRO A 436 -6.25 -7.35 17.86
C PRO A 436 -4.84 -6.88 17.46
N LEU A 437 -3.83 -7.22 18.27
CA LEU A 437 -2.44 -6.78 18.11
C LEU A 437 -1.63 -7.64 17.12
N ALA A 438 -2.13 -8.84 16.80
CA ALA A 438 -1.49 -9.82 15.91
C ALA A 438 -2.41 -10.27 14.75
N ILE A 439 -3.49 -9.54 14.48
CA ILE A 439 -4.55 -9.96 13.55
C ILE A 439 -4.04 -10.26 12.13
N ASP A 440 -2.95 -9.62 11.71
CA ASP A 440 -2.37 -9.82 10.39
C ASP A 440 -1.26 -10.89 10.40
N GLU A 441 -0.81 -11.33 11.57
CA GLU A 441 0.32 -12.24 11.77
C GLU A 441 -0.12 -13.67 12.06
N PHE A 442 -1.41 -13.90 12.31
CA PHE A 442 -1.96 -15.23 12.57
C PHE A 442 -1.63 -16.29 11.51
N PRO A 443 -1.67 -16.02 10.19
CA PRO A 443 -1.20 -16.98 9.20
C PRO A 443 0.22 -17.49 9.49
N ALA A 444 1.14 -16.64 9.96
CA ALA A 444 2.50 -17.05 10.29
C ALA A 444 2.55 -17.77 11.64
N ILE A 445 1.80 -17.29 12.64
CA ILE A 445 1.67 -17.92 13.96
C ILE A 445 1.10 -19.34 13.85
N PHE A 446 0.18 -19.61 12.93
CA PHE A 446 -0.35 -20.96 12.69
C PHE A 446 0.72 -21.93 12.20
N ILE A 447 1.71 -21.46 11.43
CA ILE A 447 2.87 -22.27 11.05
C ILE A 447 3.78 -22.53 12.26
N ALA A 448 3.97 -21.54 13.13
CA ALA A 448 4.66 -21.75 14.40
C ALA A 448 3.93 -22.79 15.27
N ALA A 449 2.60 -22.72 15.35
CA ALA A 449 1.76 -23.66 16.08
C ALA A 449 1.84 -25.09 15.51
N ALA A 450 1.84 -25.23 14.19
CA ALA A 450 2.02 -26.53 13.53
C ALA A 450 3.37 -27.18 13.86
N CYS A 451 4.40 -26.38 14.18
CA CYS A 451 5.73 -26.84 14.57
C CYS A 451 5.92 -27.01 16.09
N ALA A 452 4.94 -26.64 16.92
CA ALA A 452 5.08 -26.61 18.37
C ALA A 452 4.77 -27.96 19.04
N GLU A 453 5.25 -28.16 20.26
CA GLU A 453 4.83 -29.28 21.10
C GLU A 453 3.45 -29.01 21.72
N GLY A 454 2.47 -29.86 21.44
CA GLY A 454 1.12 -29.76 22.00
C GLY A 454 0.14 -28.97 21.14
N GLU A 455 -0.92 -28.44 21.76
CA GLU A 455 -2.01 -27.75 21.07
C GLU A 455 -1.91 -26.23 21.23
N THR A 456 -2.15 -25.50 20.14
CA THR A 456 -2.35 -24.05 20.17
C THR A 456 -3.81 -23.73 19.86
N ILE A 457 -4.45 -22.89 20.67
CA ILE A 457 -5.86 -22.53 20.54
C ILE A 457 -6.00 -21.02 20.35
N LEU A 458 -6.68 -20.62 19.26
CA LEU A 458 -7.11 -19.25 19.01
C LEU A 458 -8.65 -19.15 19.14
N ARG A 459 -9.11 -18.10 19.84
CA ARG A 459 -10.52 -17.68 20.01
C ARG A 459 -10.66 -16.18 19.81
N GLY A 460 -11.88 -15.68 19.61
CA GLY A 460 -12.18 -14.25 19.47
C GLY A 460 -11.55 -13.56 18.24
N ALA A 461 -11.37 -14.31 17.15
CA ALA A 461 -10.68 -13.87 15.93
C ALA A 461 -11.59 -13.90 14.69
N GLU A 462 -12.90 -13.67 14.83
CA GLU A 462 -13.89 -13.67 13.74
C GLU A 462 -13.51 -12.73 12.59
N GLU A 463 -12.83 -11.63 12.92
CA GLU A 463 -12.37 -10.61 11.96
C GLU A 463 -11.35 -11.16 10.94
N LEU A 464 -10.71 -12.32 11.19
CA LEU A 464 -9.87 -13.02 10.21
C LEU A 464 -10.68 -13.56 9.02
N ARG A 465 -11.98 -13.81 9.19
CA ARG A 465 -12.84 -14.37 8.14
C ARG A 465 -13.23 -13.35 7.06
N VAL A 466 -13.11 -12.06 7.35
CA VAL A 466 -13.57 -10.95 6.49
C VAL A 466 -12.43 -10.09 5.95
N LYS A 467 -11.22 -10.66 5.89
CA LYS A 467 -10.02 -10.00 5.32
C LYS A 467 -10.01 -10.11 3.78
N GLU A 468 -8.84 -10.27 3.18
CA GLU A 468 -8.70 -10.51 1.74
C GLU A 468 -9.33 -11.84 1.32
N SER A 469 -9.27 -12.83 2.23
CA SER A 469 -9.95 -14.12 2.19
C SER A 469 -10.47 -14.48 3.59
N ASP A 470 -11.16 -15.62 3.71
CA ASP A 470 -11.39 -16.24 5.01
C ASP A 470 -10.08 -16.89 5.48
N ARG A 471 -9.25 -16.13 6.20
CA ARG A 471 -7.91 -16.57 6.58
C ARG A 471 -7.92 -17.79 7.50
N ILE A 472 -8.97 -17.97 8.31
CA ILE A 472 -9.09 -19.15 9.17
C ILE A 472 -9.26 -20.39 8.29
N GLN A 473 -10.25 -20.35 7.38
CA GLN A 473 -10.55 -21.50 6.55
C GLN A 473 -9.42 -21.82 5.57
N VAL A 474 -8.85 -20.81 4.91
CA VAL A 474 -7.79 -21.05 3.91
C VAL A 474 -6.52 -21.58 4.58
N MET A 475 -6.17 -21.09 5.78
CA MET A 475 -5.05 -21.67 6.53
C MET A 475 -5.35 -23.10 6.98
N ALA A 476 -6.57 -23.39 7.45
CA ALA A 476 -6.99 -24.74 7.82
C ALA A 476 -6.87 -25.71 6.64
N ASP A 477 -7.36 -25.34 5.46
CA ASP A 477 -7.29 -26.16 4.25
C ASP A 477 -5.84 -26.44 3.84
N GLY A 478 -4.97 -25.43 3.87
CA GLY A 478 -3.54 -25.59 3.60
C GLY A 478 -2.82 -26.46 4.64
N LEU A 479 -3.14 -26.29 5.92
CA LEU A 479 -2.62 -27.13 7.00
C LEU A 479 -3.08 -28.60 6.83
N ALA A 480 -4.34 -28.82 6.45
CA ALA A 480 -4.89 -30.13 6.11
C ALA A 480 -4.11 -30.79 4.97
N ALA A 481 -3.81 -30.03 3.91
CA ALA A 481 -3.07 -30.51 2.75
C ALA A 481 -1.64 -30.96 3.09
N LEU A 482 -1.04 -30.39 4.14
CA LEU A 482 0.26 -30.81 4.67
C LEU A 482 0.15 -31.91 5.74
N GLY A 483 -1.06 -32.34 6.10
CA GLY A 483 -1.30 -33.38 7.11
C GLY A 483 -1.29 -32.87 8.56
N VAL A 484 -1.41 -31.57 8.80
CA VAL A 484 -1.49 -30.99 10.15
C VAL A 484 -2.91 -31.14 10.71
N SER A 485 -3.02 -31.72 11.91
CA SER A 485 -4.29 -31.86 12.62
C SER A 485 -4.76 -30.52 13.20
N HIS A 486 -6.02 -30.19 12.96
CA HIS A 486 -6.63 -28.96 13.42
C HIS A 486 -8.15 -29.09 13.56
N GLU A 487 -8.76 -28.17 14.31
CA GLU A 487 -10.21 -28.02 14.45
C GLU A 487 -10.57 -26.55 14.25
N VAL A 488 -11.43 -26.26 13.26
CA VAL A 488 -11.89 -24.90 12.98
C VAL A 488 -13.09 -24.56 13.86
N PHE A 489 -13.07 -23.39 14.47
CA PHE A 489 -14.20 -22.80 15.19
C PHE A 489 -14.78 -21.62 14.42
N GLU A 490 -15.96 -21.13 14.79
CA GLU A 490 -16.52 -19.91 14.20
C GLU A 490 -15.58 -18.71 14.42
N ASP A 491 -14.96 -18.63 15.60
CA ASP A 491 -14.15 -17.51 16.07
C ASP A 491 -12.64 -17.81 16.12
N GLY A 492 -12.19 -18.92 15.55
CA GLY A 492 -10.78 -19.28 15.64
C GLY A 492 -10.45 -20.68 15.16
N ILE A 493 -9.35 -21.23 15.67
CA ILE A 493 -8.82 -22.53 15.26
C ILE A 493 -7.98 -23.14 16.39
N ARG A 494 -8.07 -24.47 16.55
CA ARG A 494 -7.11 -25.27 17.32
C ARG A 494 -6.17 -25.97 16.35
N ILE A 495 -4.87 -25.91 16.60
CA ILE A 495 -3.83 -26.58 15.80
C ILE A 495 -3.02 -27.48 16.72
N THR A 496 -2.90 -28.76 16.36
CA THR A 496 -2.06 -29.73 17.09
C THR A 496 -0.72 -29.84 16.37
N GLY A 497 0.34 -29.41 17.04
CA GLY A 497 1.68 -29.39 16.45
C GLY A 497 2.30 -30.77 16.34
N GLY A 498 3.17 -30.95 15.33
CA GLY A 498 3.79 -32.24 15.00
C GLY A 498 4.57 -32.22 13.70
N GLU A 499 4.93 -33.40 13.20
CA GLU A 499 5.51 -33.54 11.86
C GLU A 499 4.45 -33.35 10.77
N PHE A 500 4.83 -32.71 9.67
CA PHE A 500 3.95 -32.52 8.51
C PHE A 500 4.67 -32.74 7.18
N GLY A 501 3.89 -33.07 6.17
CA GLY A 501 4.31 -33.40 4.81
C GLY A 501 4.61 -32.19 3.94
N GLY A 502 4.90 -32.48 2.68
CA GLY A 502 4.73 -31.53 1.58
C GLY A 502 3.31 -31.59 1.01
N GLY A 503 3.00 -30.74 0.04
CA GLY A 503 1.68 -30.70 -0.58
C GLY A 503 1.46 -29.47 -1.46
N GLU A 504 0.22 -29.31 -1.93
CA GLU A 504 -0.21 -28.14 -2.69
C GLU A 504 -1.12 -27.25 -1.83
N VAL A 505 -0.87 -25.94 -1.86
CA VAL A 505 -1.61 -24.94 -1.09
C VAL A 505 -2.11 -23.86 -2.04
N GLN A 506 -3.37 -23.46 -1.89
CA GLN A 506 -3.96 -22.32 -2.58
C GLN A 506 -3.91 -21.08 -1.67
N SER A 507 -3.29 -20.00 -2.13
CA SER A 507 -3.25 -18.75 -1.34
C SER A 507 -4.57 -17.97 -1.37
N HIS A 508 -5.41 -18.22 -2.40
CA HIS A 508 -6.62 -17.44 -2.71
C HIS A 508 -6.37 -15.93 -2.82
N GLY A 509 -5.20 -15.56 -3.34
CA GLY A 509 -4.77 -14.18 -3.49
C GLY A 509 -4.41 -13.50 -2.18
N ASP A 510 -4.35 -14.22 -1.05
CA ASP A 510 -3.87 -13.67 0.22
C ASP A 510 -2.36 -13.89 0.35
N HIS A 511 -1.63 -12.78 0.27
CA HIS A 511 -0.18 -12.76 0.32
C HIS A 511 0.40 -13.32 1.62
N ARG A 512 -0.32 -13.17 2.75
CA ARG A 512 0.18 -13.66 4.05
C ARG A 512 0.14 -15.17 4.11
N ILE A 513 -0.90 -15.77 3.54
CA ILE A 513 -1.03 -17.22 3.43
C ILE A 513 0.12 -17.78 2.59
N ALA A 514 0.40 -17.17 1.44
CA ALA A 514 1.49 -17.57 0.57
C ALA A 514 2.87 -17.52 1.29
N MET A 515 3.19 -16.41 1.95
CA MET A 515 4.46 -16.26 2.66
C MET A 515 4.57 -17.16 3.89
N SER A 516 3.46 -17.42 4.59
CA SER A 516 3.41 -18.36 5.71
C SER A 516 3.74 -19.79 5.29
N PHE A 517 3.05 -20.30 4.26
CA PHE A 517 3.32 -21.67 3.78
C PHE A 517 4.71 -21.79 3.14
N ALA A 518 5.28 -20.70 2.63
CA ALA A 518 6.67 -20.70 2.18
C ALA A 518 7.64 -20.97 3.36
N MET A 519 7.39 -20.34 4.52
CA MET A 519 8.18 -20.58 5.73
C MET A 519 7.94 -21.98 6.31
N ALA A 520 6.75 -22.56 6.15
CA ALA A 520 6.44 -23.92 6.61
C ALA A 520 7.38 -24.97 6.00
N ALA A 521 7.87 -24.76 4.78
CA ALA A 521 8.79 -25.66 4.10
C ALA A 521 10.12 -25.87 4.85
N LEU A 522 10.52 -24.95 5.75
CA LEU A 522 11.69 -25.13 6.61
C LEU A 522 11.58 -26.36 7.53
N ARG A 523 10.35 -26.83 7.80
CA ARG A 523 10.06 -27.98 8.68
C ARG A 523 9.24 -29.09 8.03
N ALA A 524 8.75 -28.88 6.82
CA ALA A 524 8.07 -29.92 6.04
C ALA A 524 9.00 -31.08 5.70
N THR A 525 8.44 -32.29 5.60
CA THR A 525 9.16 -33.49 5.13
C THR A 525 9.15 -33.64 3.59
N GLY A 526 8.39 -32.80 2.89
CA GLY A 526 8.29 -32.78 1.42
C GLY A 526 8.15 -31.36 0.86
N PRO A 527 8.24 -31.18 -0.47
CA PRO A 527 8.10 -29.87 -1.11
C PRO A 527 6.68 -29.31 -0.96
N ILE A 528 6.59 -27.99 -0.83
CA ILE A 528 5.32 -27.26 -0.80
C ILE A 528 5.20 -26.42 -2.07
N THR A 529 4.13 -26.65 -2.82
CA THR A 529 3.76 -25.85 -3.99
C THR A 529 2.62 -24.90 -3.59
N ILE A 530 2.86 -23.60 -3.73
CA ILE A 530 1.94 -22.54 -3.28
C ILE A 530 1.46 -21.79 -4.51
N HIS A 531 0.19 -21.91 -4.81
CA HIS A 531 -0.43 -21.28 -5.96
C HIS A 531 -0.89 -19.86 -5.65
N ASP A 532 -1.07 -19.07 -6.71
CA ASP A 532 -1.66 -17.74 -6.67
C ASP A 532 -0.83 -16.72 -5.85
N CYS A 533 0.48 -16.67 -6.08
CA CYS A 533 1.41 -15.84 -5.32
C CYS A 533 1.60 -14.41 -5.87
N ALA A 534 0.80 -13.98 -6.85
CA ALA A 534 0.94 -12.65 -7.48
C ALA A 534 0.89 -11.52 -6.44
N ASN A 535 -0.04 -11.64 -5.48
CA ASN A 535 -0.33 -10.61 -4.51
C ASN A 535 0.77 -10.43 -3.45
N VAL A 536 1.78 -11.33 -3.38
CA VAL A 536 2.93 -11.15 -2.48
C VAL A 536 3.66 -9.84 -2.77
N ALA A 537 3.83 -9.48 -4.05
CA ALA A 537 4.48 -8.24 -4.45
C ALA A 537 3.71 -6.97 -4.04
N THR A 538 2.42 -7.06 -3.69
CA THR A 538 1.63 -5.90 -3.26
C THR A 538 2.01 -5.39 -1.87
N SER A 539 2.53 -6.28 -1.02
CA SER A 539 2.82 -5.98 0.39
C SER A 539 4.25 -6.32 0.80
N PHE A 540 4.90 -7.26 0.12
CA PHE A 540 6.32 -7.58 0.32
C PHE A 540 7.05 -7.75 -1.04
N PRO A 541 7.29 -6.64 -1.77
CA PRO A 541 8.16 -6.67 -2.94
C PRO A 541 9.53 -7.27 -2.57
N GLY A 542 10.01 -8.23 -3.34
CA GLY A 542 11.31 -8.86 -3.08
C GLY A 542 11.31 -10.00 -2.07
N PHE A 543 10.14 -10.45 -1.57
CA PHE A 543 10.04 -11.54 -0.59
C PHE A 543 10.83 -12.80 -1.00
N ALA A 544 10.59 -13.30 -2.21
CA ALA A 544 11.23 -14.51 -2.72
C ALA A 544 12.76 -14.37 -2.69
N GLN A 545 13.29 -13.25 -3.19
CA GLN A 545 14.72 -12.97 -3.22
C GLN A 545 15.31 -12.90 -1.81
N LEU A 546 14.66 -12.19 -0.89
CA LEU A 546 15.13 -12.05 0.49
C LEU A 546 15.05 -13.38 1.24
N ALA A 547 13.98 -14.15 1.06
CA ALA A 547 13.82 -15.47 1.66
C ALA A 547 14.90 -16.45 1.15
N THR A 548 15.17 -16.46 -0.16
CA THR A 548 16.26 -17.26 -0.73
C THR A 548 17.62 -16.83 -0.22
N HIS A 549 17.88 -15.52 -0.15
CA HIS A 549 19.12 -14.99 0.41
C HIS A 549 19.32 -15.40 1.88
N ALA A 550 18.23 -15.43 2.66
CA ALA A 550 18.26 -15.86 4.05
C ALA A 550 18.51 -17.37 4.21
N GLY A 551 18.25 -18.18 3.18
CA GLY A 551 18.49 -19.63 3.18
C GLY A 551 17.28 -20.50 2.88
N LEU A 552 16.12 -19.91 2.50
CA LEU A 552 14.95 -20.66 2.05
C LEU A 552 15.13 -21.17 0.62
N LYS A 553 14.88 -22.45 0.36
CA LYS A 553 14.97 -23.04 -0.98
C LYS A 553 13.70 -22.82 -1.79
N LEU A 554 13.47 -21.58 -2.21
CA LEU A 554 12.28 -21.13 -2.93
C LEU A 554 12.58 -20.88 -4.41
N GLU A 555 11.71 -21.39 -5.29
CA GLU A 555 11.69 -21.11 -6.73
C GLU A 555 10.34 -20.46 -7.10
N VAL A 556 10.38 -19.42 -7.94
CA VAL A 556 9.16 -18.77 -8.48
C VAL A 556 8.93 -19.28 -9.90
N LYS A 557 7.77 -19.89 -10.16
CA LYS A 557 7.37 -20.48 -11.44
C LYS A 557 6.21 -19.75 -12.07
#